data_AF-A0A4Q3SKC1-F1
#
_entry.id   AF-A0A4Q3SKC1-F1
#
_cell.length_a   1.000
_cell.length_b   1.000
_cell.length_c   1.000
_cell.angle_alpha   90.00
_cell.angle_beta   90.00
_cell.angle_gamma   90.00
#
_symmetry.space_group_name_H-M   'P 1'
#
loop_
_entity.id
_entity.type
_entity.pdbx_description
1 polymer ?
#
loop_
_entity_poly.entity_id
_entity_poly.type
_entity_poly.pdbx_seq_one_letter_code
_entity_poly.pdbx_strand_id
1 'polypeptide(L)'
;MKTYAVIVAGGSGQRMGSSLPKQFLPLCGKPVLWYTLNTFFEAIKDIRIILVLPVSHLPYGQELRDSFQQSSQISVVEGGTTRYDSVKAGLLLVKDPSVVFVHDGVRCLLTVSLI
;
A
#
# COMPACT_ATOMS: atom_id res chain seq x y z
N MET A 1 6.09 -1.56 -20.93
CA MET A 1 6.92 -1.72 -19.72
C MET A 1 5.97 -1.94 -18.55
N LYS A 2 6.27 -2.84 -17.60
CA LYS A 2 5.37 -3.05 -16.45
C LYS A 2 5.48 -1.88 -15.46
N THR A 3 4.41 -1.63 -14.72
CA THR A 3 4.36 -0.57 -13.71
C THR A 3 3.95 -1.14 -12.36
N TYR A 4 4.73 -0.82 -11.33
CA TYR A 4 4.48 -1.26 -9.96
C TYR A 4 4.37 -0.06 -9.02
N ALA A 5 3.54 -0.18 -7.99
CA ALA A 5 3.57 0.70 -6.83
C ALA A 5 3.92 -0.10 -5.58
N VAL A 6 5.08 0.19 -4.99
CA VAL A 6 5.47 -0.32 -3.67
C VAL A 6 4.91 0.65 -2.62
N ILE A 7 3.84 0.23 -1.97
CA ILE A 7 3.15 1.02 -0.95
C ILE A 7 3.58 0.55 0.42
N VAL A 8 4.37 1.35 1.13
CA VAL A 8 4.85 1.02 2.48
C VAL A 8 3.90 1.58 3.53
N ALA A 9 3.38 0.71 4.40
CA ALA A 9 2.42 1.07 5.45
C ALA A 9 2.84 0.47 6.82
N GLY A 10 4.14 0.56 7.13
CA GLY A 10 4.76 0.03 8.35
C GLY A 10 4.56 0.85 9.64
N GLY A 11 4.08 2.09 9.53
CA GLY A 11 4.01 2.98 10.70
C GLY A 11 2.98 2.52 11.73
N SER A 12 3.39 2.41 12.99
CA SER A 12 2.50 2.07 14.12
C SER A 12 1.52 3.19 14.49
N GLY A 13 1.77 4.43 14.06
CA GLY A 13 0.85 5.54 14.30
C GLY A 13 0.67 5.91 15.77
N GLN A 14 1.65 5.60 16.63
CA GLN A 14 1.58 5.78 18.11
C GLN A 14 1.05 7.15 18.58
N ARG A 15 1.25 8.22 17.80
CA ARG A 15 0.74 9.58 18.11
C ARG A 15 -0.78 9.73 17.95
N MET A 16 -1.45 8.79 17.28
CA MET A 16 -2.90 8.82 17.06
C MET A 16 -3.70 8.17 18.20
N GLY A 17 -3.04 7.51 19.17
CA GLY A 17 -3.71 6.97 20.37
C GLY A 17 -4.78 5.91 20.12
N SER A 18 -4.82 5.32 18.92
CA SER A 18 -5.77 4.26 18.56
C SER A 18 -5.14 2.88 18.70
N SER A 19 -5.95 1.88 19.08
CA SER A 19 -5.56 0.46 19.05
C SER A 19 -5.42 -0.07 17.61
N LEU A 20 -6.12 0.54 16.65
CA LEU A 20 -6.02 0.20 15.25
C LEU A 20 -4.88 1.01 14.58
N PRO A 21 -4.01 0.39 13.77
CA PRO A 21 -2.99 1.12 13.04
C PRO A 21 -3.61 2.17 12.13
N LYS A 22 -3.06 3.38 12.15
CA LYS A 22 -3.65 4.57 11.50
C LYS A 22 -4.05 4.38 10.03
N GLN A 23 -3.32 3.56 9.29
CA GLN A 23 -3.59 3.25 7.88
C GLN A 23 -4.91 2.50 7.67
N PHE A 24 -5.43 1.84 8.68
CA PHE A 24 -6.72 1.13 8.64
C PHE A 24 -7.86 1.92 9.30
N LEU A 25 -7.58 3.09 9.89
CA LEU A 25 -8.63 3.95 10.43
C LEU A 25 -9.59 4.38 9.32
N PRO A 26 -10.91 4.42 9.59
CA PRO A 26 -11.87 4.87 8.62
C PRO A 26 -11.77 6.39 8.42
N LEU A 27 -11.73 6.81 7.16
CA LEU A 27 -11.96 8.16 6.69
C LEU A 27 -13.15 8.07 5.74
N CYS A 28 -14.21 8.84 5.98
CA CYS A 28 -15.43 8.82 5.14
C CYS A 28 -15.96 7.40 4.81
N GLY A 29 -15.87 6.47 5.77
CA GLY A 29 -16.39 5.10 5.64
C GLY A 29 -15.44 4.08 4.98
N LYS A 30 -14.22 4.47 4.56
CA LYS A 30 -13.21 3.55 4.04
C LYS A 30 -11.87 3.70 4.78
N PRO A 31 -11.04 2.66 4.89
CA PRO A 31 -9.70 2.77 5.47
C PRO A 31 -8.86 3.85 4.77
N VAL A 32 -8.04 4.61 5.51
CA VAL A 32 -7.13 5.61 4.91
C VAL A 32 -6.30 5.02 3.76
N LEU A 33 -5.78 3.80 3.94
CA LEU A 33 -4.98 3.10 2.93
C LEU A 33 -5.78 2.76 1.67
N TRP A 34 -7.10 2.56 1.79
CA TRP A 34 -7.99 2.28 0.66
C TRP A 34 -7.91 3.39 -0.38
N TYR A 35 -7.96 4.66 0.06
CA TYR A 35 -7.89 5.82 -0.84
C TYR A 35 -6.58 5.85 -1.63
N THR A 36 -5.44 5.59 -0.97
CA THR A 36 -4.14 5.51 -1.63
C THR A 36 -4.15 4.46 -2.74
N LEU A 37 -4.61 3.23 -2.45
CA LEU A 37 -4.63 2.16 -3.45
C LEU A 37 -5.60 2.49 -4.60
N ASN A 38 -6.77 3.03 -4.26
CA ASN A 38 -7.79 3.40 -5.24
C ASN A 38 -7.26 4.44 -6.23
N THR A 39 -6.57 5.49 -5.78
CA THR A 39 -6.02 6.51 -6.68
C THR A 39 -4.97 5.95 -7.63
N PHE A 40 -4.13 4.99 -7.20
CA PHE A 40 -3.19 4.32 -8.10
C PHE A 40 -3.92 3.50 -9.18
N PHE A 41 -4.99 2.80 -8.83
CA PHE A 41 -5.80 2.06 -9.81
C PHE A 41 -6.55 2.98 -10.78
N GLU A 42 -7.02 4.13 -10.32
CA GLU A 42 -7.66 5.14 -11.17
C GLU A 42 -6.66 5.78 -12.13
N ALA A 43 -5.43 6.03 -11.68
CA ALA A 43 -4.40 6.65 -12.52
C ALA A 43 -3.81 5.71 -13.56
N ILE A 44 -3.55 4.44 -13.19
CA ILE A 44 -2.86 3.48 -14.05
C ILE A 44 -3.59 2.13 -13.99
N LYS A 45 -4.42 1.86 -14.99
CA LYS A 45 -5.33 0.70 -15.04
C LYS A 45 -4.64 -0.65 -14.79
N ASP A 46 -3.46 -0.86 -15.37
CA ASP A 46 -2.73 -2.14 -15.30
C ASP A 46 -1.62 -2.15 -14.24
N ILE A 47 -1.64 -1.21 -13.28
CA ILE A 47 -0.65 -1.15 -12.22
C ILE A 47 -0.74 -2.38 -11.31
N ARG A 48 0.42 -2.83 -10.83
CA ARG A 48 0.51 -3.86 -9.78
C ARG A 48 0.93 -3.22 -8.47
N ILE A 49 0.16 -3.45 -7.42
CA ILE A 49 0.43 -2.89 -6.11
C ILE A 49 1.13 -3.95 -5.26
N ILE A 50 2.24 -3.57 -4.65
CA ILE A 50 2.93 -4.35 -3.63
C ILE A 50 2.72 -3.59 -2.31
N LEU A 51 1.76 -4.06 -1.52
CA LEU A 51 1.43 -3.51 -0.22
C LEU A 51 2.34 -4.14 0.85
N VAL A 52 3.23 -3.35 1.42
CA VAL A 52 4.20 -3.80 2.42
C VAL A 52 3.74 -3.40 3.81
N LEU A 53 3.57 -4.39 4.68
CA LEU A 53 3.03 -4.24 6.03
C LEU A 53 3.87 -5.02 7.06
N PRO A 54 3.88 -4.62 8.34
CA PRO A 54 4.39 -5.46 9.41
C PRO A 54 3.57 -6.75 9.51
N VAL A 55 4.17 -7.84 9.96
CA VAL A 55 3.49 -9.16 10.11
C VAL A 55 2.15 -9.05 10.83
N SER A 56 2.13 -8.30 11.94
CA SER A 56 0.92 -8.09 12.76
C SER A 56 -0.24 -7.44 12.00
N HIS A 57 0.04 -6.77 10.87
CA HIS A 57 -0.95 -6.06 10.07
C HIS A 57 -1.29 -6.76 8.75
N LEU A 58 -0.63 -7.89 8.43
CA LEU A 58 -0.92 -8.64 7.22
C LEU A 58 -2.40 -9.05 7.11
N PRO A 59 -3.09 -9.53 8.19
CA PRO A 59 -4.50 -9.85 8.11
C PRO A 59 -5.37 -8.68 7.63
N TYR A 60 -5.19 -7.49 8.20
CA TYR A 60 -5.88 -6.27 7.76
C TYR A 60 -5.55 -5.89 6.30
N GLY A 61 -4.30 -6.12 5.87
CA GLY A 61 -3.89 -5.92 4.49
C GLY A 61 -4.60 -6.87 3.51
N GLN A 62 -4.79 -8.14 3.89
CA GLN A 62 -5.52 -9.12 3.09
C GLN A 62 -7.00 -8.76 2.98
N GLU A 63 -7.64 -8.41 4.10
CA GLU A 63 -9.03 -7.93 4.10
C GLU A 63 -9.21 -6.70 3.20
N LEU A 64 -8.28 -5.74 3.28
CA LEU A 64 -8.30 -4.56 2.43
C LEU A 64 -8.14 -4.95 0.95
N ARG A 65 -7.18 -5.82 0.61
CA ARG A 65 -6.99 -6.32 -0.76
C ARG A 65 -8.28 -6.91 -1.29
N ASP A 66 -8.91 -7.78 -0.51
CA ASP A 66 -10.07 -8.55 -0.95
C ASP A 66 -11.32 -7.66 -1.14
N SER A 67 -11.29 -6.42 -0.61
CA SER A 67 -12.32 -5.41 -0.86
C SER A 67 -12.23 -4.72 -2.25
N PHE A 68 -11.14 -4.92 -2.99
CA PHE A 68 -10.97 -4.39 -4.36
C PHE A 68 -11.33 -5.44 -5.41
N GLN A 69 -11.93 -5.01 -6.52
CA GLN A 69 -12.18 -5.87 -7.68
C GLN A 69 -10.85 -6.34 -8.32
N GLN A 70 -9.81 -5.52 -8.20
CA GLN A 70 -8.44 -5.76 -8.66
C GLN A 70 -7.58 -6.50 -7.63
N SER A 71 -8.18 -7.30 -6.74
CA SER A 71 -7.46 -7.99 -5.66
C SER A 71 -6.26 -8.81 -6.16
N SER A 72 -6.36 -9.40 -7.36
CA SER A 72 -5.27 -10.14 -8.01
C SER A 72 -4.06 -9.29 -8.43
N GLN A 73 -4.22 -7.96 -8.52
CA GLN A 73 -3.15 -7.00 -8.81
C GLN A 73 -2.46 -6.49 -7.54
N ILE A 74 -2.95 -6.85 -6.33
CA ILE A 74 -2.38 -6.43 -5.05
C ILE A 74 -1.70 -7.62 -4.40
N SER A 75 -0.38 -7.51 -4.21
CA SER A 75 0.40 -8.43 -3.39
C SER A 75 0.59 -7.83 -2.01
N VAL A 76 0.16 -8.53 -0.96
CA VAL A 76 0.39 -8.13 0.44
C VAL A 76 1.59 -8.88 0.96
N VAL A 77 2.62 -8.17 1.40
CA VAL A 77 3.89 -8.76 1.83
C VAL A 77 4.39 -8.18 3.13
N GLU A 78 5.17 -8.99 3.84
CA GLU A 78 5.87 -8.58 5.05
C GLU A 78 6.95 -7.54 4.74
N GLY A 79 6.96 -6.47 5.52
CA GLY A 79 8.03 -5.46 5.53
C GLY A 79 9.08 -5.73 6.59
N GLY A 80 10.20 -4.99 6.52
CA GLY A 80 11.25 -5.03 7.53
C GLY A 80 11.03 -4.06 8.69
N THR A 81 12.02 -3.99 9.59
CA THR A 81 11.98 -3.17 10.81
C THR A 81 12.03 -1.67 10.53
N THR A 82 12.63 -1.27 9.41
CA THR A 82 12.68 0.13 8.96
C THR A 82 11.85 0.36 7.69
N ARG A 83 11.61 1.64 7.40
CA ARG A 83 11.00 2.05 6.11
C ARG A 83 11.88 1.59 4.94
N TYR A 84 13.20 1.70 5.06
CA TYR A 84 14.13 1.27 4.03
C TYR A 84 14.00 -0.23 3.77
N ASP A 85 13.99 -1.05 4.82
CA ASP A 85 13.87 -2.51 4.68
C ASP A 85 12.52 -2.90 4.08
N SER A 86 11.44 -2.19 4.45
CA SER A 86 10.12 -2.38 3.83
C SER A 86 10.12 -2.06 2.34
N VAL A 87 10.73 -0.94 1.92
CA VAL A 87 10.86 -0.60 0.50
C VAL A 87 11.68 -1.68 -0.23
N LYS A 88 12.81 -2.09 0.35
CA LYS A 88 13.67 -3.15 -0.21
C LYS A 88 12.90 -4.46 -0.38
N ALA A 89 12.12 -4.89 0.62
CA ALA A 89 11.31 -6.10 0.55
C ALA A 89 10.31 -6.06 -0.61
N GLY A 90 9.63 -4.92 -0.81
CA GLY A 90 8.72 -4.75 -1.95
C GLY A 90 9.44 -4.76 -3.30
N LEU A 91 10.57 -4.06 -3.41
CA LEU A 91 11.36 -4.00 -4.65
C LEU A 91 11.89 -5.37 -5.09
N LEU A 92 12.22 -6.26 -4.15
CA LEU A 92 12.71 -7.61 -4.47
C LEU A 92 11.70 -8.48 -5.25
N LEU A 93 10.41 -8.11 -5.27
CA LEU A 93 9.38 -8.80 -6.04
C LEU A 93 9.28 -8.34 -7.50
N VAL A 94 9.89 -7.20 -7.84
CA VAL A 94 9.93 -6.69 -9.21
C VAL A 94 11.06 -7.40 -9.96
N LYS A 95 10.71 -8.30 -10.87
CA LYS A 95 11.68 -9.15 -11.59
C LYS A 95 12.03 -8.64 -13.00
N ASP A 96 11.11 -7.93 -13.63
CA ASP A 96 11.26 -7.43 -15.00
C ASP A 96 11.61 -5.93 -14.99
N PRO A 97 12.30 -5.42 -16.03
CA PRO A 97 12.45 -3.99 -16.25
C PRO A 97 11.09 -3.26 -16.20
N SER A 98 10.95 -2.40 -15.20
CA SER A 98 9.66 -1.80 -14.83
C SER A 98 9.84 -0.37 -14.33
N VAL A 99 8.78 0.44 -14.45
CA VAL A 99 8.67 1.70 -13.70
C VAL A 99 8.12 1.36 -12.32
N VAL A 100 8.75 1.86 -11.26
CA VAL A 100 8.35 1.57 -9.88
C VAL A 100 8.12 2.86 -9.11
N PHE A 101 6.89 3.04 -8.64
CA PHE A 101 6.52 4.06 -7.67
C PHE A 101 6.80 3.53 -6.26
N VAL A 102 7.34 4.39 -5.38
CA VAL A 102 7.46 4.10 -3.95
C VAL A 102 6.68 5.17 -3.20
N HIS A 103 5.66 4.75 -2.44
CA HIS A 103 4.75 5.70 -1.79
C HIS A 103 4.40 5.28 -0.37
N ASP A 104 4.16 6.28 0.48
CA ASP A 104 3.73 6.04 1.86
C ASP A 104 2.21 5.83 1.90
N GLY A 105 1.76 4.70 2.47
CA GLY A 105 0.35 4.28 2.41
C GLY A 105 -0.68 5.25 3.03
N VAL A 106 -0.25 6.14 3.94
CA VAL A 106 -1.14 7.11 4.61
C VAL A 106 -1.21 8.48 3.94
N ARG A 107 -0.45 8.72 2.88
CA ARG A 107 -0.53 9.94 2.07
C ARG A 107 -1.66 9.81 1.04
N CYS A 108 -2.88 9.70 1.54
CA CYS A 108 -4.08 9.33 0.78
C CYS A 108 -4.74 10.45 -0.03
N LEU A 109 -4.20 11.67 0.01
CA LEU A 109 -4.74 12.84 -0.71
C LEU A 109 -3.99 13.14 -2.02
N LEU A 110 -3.23 12.17 -2.54
CA LEU A 110 -2.62 12.27 -3.85
C LEU A 110 -3.69 12.34 -4.95
N THR A 111 -3.39 13.01 -6.06
CA THR A 111 -4.28 13.12 -7.22
C THR A 111 -3.85 12.19 -8.33
N VAL A 112 -4.78 11.80 -9.20
CA VAL A 112 -4.48 11.03 -10.43
C VAL A 112 -3.44 11.74 -11.30
N SER A 113 -3.51 13.08 -11.41
CA SER A 113 -2.56 13.87 -12.19
C SER A 113 -1.14 13.92 -11.63
N LEU A 114 -0.95 13.61 -10.35
CA LEU A 114 0.36 13.56 -9.71
C LEU A 114 1.06 12.22 -9.95
N ILE A 115 0.29 11.15 -10.20
CA ILE A 115 0.75 9.79 -10.47
C ILE A 115 1.10 9.64 -11.94
#